data_AF-A0A7Y7BIT0-F1
#
_entry.id   AF-A0A7Y7BIT0-F1
#
_cell.length_a   1.000
_cell.length_b   1.000
_cell.length_c   1.000
_cell.angle_alpha   90.00
_cell.angle_beta   90.00
_cell.angle_gamma   90.00
#
_symmetry.space_group_name_H-M   'P 1'
#
loop_
_entity.id
_entity.type
_entity.pdbx_description
1 polymer ?
#
loop_
_entity_poly.entity_id
_entity_poly.type
_entity_poly.pdbx_seq_one_letter_code
_entity_poly.pdbx_strand_id
1 'polypeptide(L)'
;MKKLLFFAPFLAILLCSCEPKKEEVNKVQLVQEYIKALNDFDYQAIVSKFNDSIRMKEIVYSSTFSKADFYDHFQWDSIFQPKYEILKI
;
A
#
# COMPACT_ATOMS: atom_id res chain seq x y z
N MET A 1 20.90 -48.19 -2.75
CA MET A 1 19.83 -47.45 -2.06
C MET A 1 20.30 -46.22 -1.26
N LYS A 2 21.61 -45.98 -1.04
CA LYS A 2 22.11 -44.79 -0.32
C LYS A 2 22.16 -43.48 -1.15
N LYS A 3 22.18 -43.55 -2.49
CA LYS A 3 22.25 -42.36 -3.36
C LYS A 3 20.94 -41.55 -3.41
N LEU A 4 19.79 -42.18 -3.14
CA LEU A 4 18.47 -41.51 -3.11
C LEU A 4 18.28 -40.64 -1.84
N LEU A 5 18.91 -41.00 -0.73
CA LEU A 5 18.86 -40.24 0.53
C LEU A 5 19.50 -38.85 0.41
N PHE A 6 20.41 -38.64 -0.54
CA PHE A 6 21.12 -37.37 -0.73
C PHE A 6 20.28 -36.30 -1.42
N PHE A 7 19.26 -36.69 -2.19
CA PHE A 7 18.38 -35.76 -2.92
C PHE A 7 17.15 -35.32 -2.12
N ALA A 8 16.87 -35.98 -0.99
CA ALA A 8 15.75 -35.65 -0.10
C ALA A 8 15.70 -34.17 0.38
N PRO A 9 16.81 -33.52 0.78
CA PRO A 9 16.76 -32.12 1.22
C PRO A 9 16.49 -31.14 0.07
N PHE A 10 16.90 -31.47 -1.16
CA PHE A 10 16.63 -30.64 -2.34
C PHE A 10 15.14 -30.66 -2.72
N LEU A 11 14.48 -31.81 -2.55
CA LEU A 11 13.05 -31.97 -2.77
C LEU A 11 12.22 -31.23 -1.70
N ALA A 12 12.70 -31.18 -0.45
CA ALA A 12 12.03 -30.44 0.62
C ALA A 12 12.00 -28.92 0.37
N ILE A 13 13.08 -28.34 -0.20
CA ILE A 13 13.14 -26.91 -0.53
C ILE A 13 12.15 -26.53 -1.65
N LEU A 14 11.96 -27.41 -2.64
CA LEU A 14 10.99 -27.20 -3.72
C LEU A 14 9.54 -27.23 -3.22
N LEU A 15 9.24 -28.04 -2.20
CA LEU A 15 7.90 -28.15 -1.60
C LEU A 15 7.59 -27.02 -0.60
N CYS A 16 8.61 -26.29 -0.13
CA CYS A 16 8.44 -25.11 0.73
C CYS A 16 8.24 -23.80 -0.04
N SER A 17 8.07 -23.83 -1.38
CA SER A 17 7.65 -22.65 -2.14
C SER A 17 6.18 -22.33 -1.82
N CYS A 18 5.97 -21.71 -0.66
CA CYS A 18 4.70 -21.12 -0.29
C CYS A 18 4.52 -19.87 -1.15
N GLU A 19 3.75 -19.98 -2.23
CA GLU A 19 3.21 -18.77 -2.85
C GLU A 19 2.32 -18.10 -1.80
N PRO A 20 2.63 -16.87 -1.34
CA PRO A 20 1.68 -16.15 -0.52
C PRO A 20 0.39 -16.06 -1.34
N LYS A 21 -0.72 -16.52 -0.77
CA LYS A 21 -2.04 -16.28 -1.37
C LYS A 21 -2.12 -14.77 -1.58
N LYS A 22 -2.05 -14.34 -2.84
CA LYS A 22 -2.32 -12.96 -3.21
C LYS A 22 -3.78 -12.76 -2.91
N GLU A 23 -4.10 -12.30 -1.71
CA GLU A 23 -5.41 -11.74 -1.45
C GLU A 23 -5.63 -10.64 -2.48
N GLU A 24 -6.67 -10.81 -3.29
CA GLU A 24 -7.01 -9.84 -4.31
C GLU A 24 -7.37 -8.55 -3.59
N VAL A 25 -6.53 -7.52 -3.76
CA VAL A 25 -6.76 -6.23 -3.11
C VAL A 25 -8.06 -5.65 -3.65
N ASN A 26 -9.06 -5.54 -2.78
CA ASN A 26 -10.31 -4.86 -3.11
C ASN A 26 -10.03 -3.36 -3.28
N LYS A 27 -9.79 -2.95 -4.53
CA LYS A 27 -9.44 -1.57 -4.89
C LYS A 27 -10.52 -0.56 -4.50
N VAL A 28 -11.79 -0.95 -4.60
CA VAL A 28 -12.92 -0.08 -4.25
C VAL A 28 -12.88 0.23 -2.76
N GLN A 29 -12.74 -0.80 -1.92
CA GLN A 29 -12.64 -0.64 -0.48
C GLN A 29 -11.39 0.19 -0.10
N LEU A 30 -10.25 -0.05 -0.77
CA LEU A 30 -9.02 0.70 -0.51
C LEU A 30 -9.18 2.20 -0.80
N VAL A 31 -9.86 2.56 -1.89
CA VAL A 31 -10.18 3.98 -2.19
C VAL A 31 -11.13 4.56 -1.14
N GLN A 32 -12.17 3.83 -0.73
CA GLN A 32 -13.11 4.28 0.30
C GLN A 32 -12.41 4.56 1.64
N GLU A 33 -11.53 3.65 2.06
CA GLU A 33 -10.74 3.80 3.29
C GLU A 33 -9.76 4.98 3.20
N TYR A 34 -9.11 5.18 2.05
CA TYR A 34 -8.23 6.32 1.82
C TYR A 34 -8.97 7.65 1.92
N ILE A 35 -10.13 7.79 1.25
CA ILE A 35 -10.94 9.00 1.30
C ILE A 35 -11.47 9.26 2.71
N LYS A 36 -11.86 8.22 3.44
CA LYS A 36 -12.25 8.35 4.85
C LYS A 36 -11.10 8.90 5.69
N ALA A 37 -9.89 8.34 5.52
CA ALA A 37 -8.72 8.78 6.27
C ALA A 37 -8.33 10.25 5.99
N LEU A 38 -8.47 10.71 4.74
CA LEU A 38 -8.33 12.14 4.40
C LEU A 38 -9.34 13.01 5.14
N ASN A 39 -10.62 12.63 5.12
CA ASN A 39 -11.69 13.37 5.79
C ASN A 39 -11.57 13.42 7.31
N ASP A 40 -10.94 12.40 7.90
CA ASP A 40 -10.68 12.27 9.33
C ASP A 40 -9.33 12.90 9.77
N PHE A 41 -8.54 13.41 8.81
CA PHE A 41 -7.18 13.90 9.04
C PHE A 41 -6.27 12.84 9.71
N ASP A 42 -6.45 11.56 9.37
CA ASP A 42 -5.66 10.45 9.92
C ASP A 42 -4.46 10.13 9.01
N TYR A 43 -3.36 10.85 9.25
CA TYR A 43 -2.11 10.67 8.54
C TYR A 43 -1.59 9.21 8.58
N GLN A 44 -1.68 8.54 9.72
CA GLN A 44 -1.17 7.18 9.85
C GLN A 44 -1.99 6.19 9.03
N ALA A 45 -3.32 6.32 9.05
CA ALA A 45 -4.19 5.53 8.20
C ALA A 45 -3.88 5.76 6.71
N ILE A 46 -3.60 7.00 6.29
CA ILE A 46 -3.21 7.31 4.91
C ILE A 46 -1.90 6.60 4.53
N VAL A 47 -0.81 6.87 5.26
CA VAL A 47 0.52 6.38 4.87
C VAL A 47 0.68 4.87 5.02
N SER A 48 -0.16 4.22 5.85
CA SER A 48 -0.21 2.75 5.98
C SER A 48 -0.66 2.03 4.70
N LYS A 49 -1.38 2.71 3.80
CA LYS A 49 -1.82 2.14 2.52
C LYS A 49 -0.72 2.08 1.47
N PHE A 50 0.42 2.71 1.73
CA PHE A 50 1.57 2.76 0.82
C PHE A 50 2.71 1.95 1.42
N ASN A 51 3.40 1.17 0.59
CA ASN A 51 4.53 0.37 1.06
C ASN A 51 5.75 1.26 1.34
N ASP A 52 6.33 1.85 0.29
CA ASP A 52 7.61 2.56 0.39
C ASP A 52 7.46 4.07 0.22
N SER A 53 6.88 4.50 -0.91
CA SER A 53 6.72 5.91 -1.28
C SER A 53 5.30 6.21 -1.75
N ILE A 54 4.96 7.48 -1.70
CA ILE A 54 3.64 8.00 -2.09
C ILE A 54 3.82 8.78 -3.38
N ARG A 55 3.23 8.28 -4.46
CA ARG A 55 3.24 8.96 -5.76
C ARG A 55 1.91 9.63 -5.99
N MET A 56 1.94 10.93 -6.23
CA MET A 56 0.76 11.72 -6.55
C MET A 56 0.86 12.29 -7.96
N LYS A 57 -0.27 12.30 -8.66
CA LYS A 57 -0.41 12.94 -9.96
C LYS A 57 -1.57 13.93 -9.90
N GLU A 58 -1.25 15.21 -9.96
CA GLU A 58 -2.20 16.31 -9.86
C GLU A 58 -2.18 17.09 -11.17
N ILE A 59 -3.13 16.80 -12.06
CA ILE A 59 -3.22 17.38 -13.40
C ILE A 59 -1.91 17.13 -14.19
N VAL A 60 -1.02 18.12 -14.24
CA VAL A 60 0.28 18.08 -14.93
C VAL A 60 1.45 17.80 -13.99
N TYR A 61 1.25 17.93 -12.68
CA TYR A 61 2.29 17.72 -11.68
C TYR A 61 2.35 16.25 -11.28
N SER A 62 3.58 15.75 -11.13
CA SER A 62 3.86 14.42 -10.63
C SER A 62 4.88 14.55 -9.52
N SER A 63 4.50 14.09 -8.33
CA SER A 63 5.34 14.15 -7.13
C SER A 63 5.54 12.76 -6.57
N THR A 64 6.70 12.51 -5.98
CA THR A 64 6.99 11.29 -5.24
C THR A 64 7.56 11.70 -3.89
N PHE A 65 6.88 11.28 -2.82
CA PHE A 65 7.24 11.59 -1.45
C PHE A 65 7.72 10.32 -0.75
N SER A 66 8.71 10.45 0.15
CA SER A 66 8.81 9.49 1.24
C SER A 66 7.59 9.63 2.14
N LYS A 67 7.32 8.64 3.01
CA LYS A 67 6.24 8.79 4.00
C LYS A 67 6.44 10.05 4.84
N ALA A 68 7.66 10.30 5.31
CA ALA A 68 7.98 11.48 6.10
C ALA A 68 7.74 12.80 5.35
N ASP A 69 8.20 12.92 4.10
CA ASP A 69 8.04 14.16 3.31
C ASP A 69 6.56 14.42 2.95
N PHE A 70 5.74 13.36 2.89
CA PHE A 70 4.30 13.51 2.66
C PHE A 70 3.59 14.19 3.83
N TYR A 71 4.14 14.13 5.04
CA TYR A 71 3.55 14.81 6.20
C TYR A 71 3.49 16.33 5.98
N ASP A 72 4.53 16.93 5.44
CA ASP A 72 4.56 18.37 5.13
C ASP A 72 3.50 18.76 4.10
N HIS A 73 3.27 17.90 3.10
CA HIS A 73 2.19 18.08 2.14
C HIS A 73 0.81 17.96 2.81
N PHE A 74 0.61 16.91 3.61
CA PHE A 74 -0.62 16.65 4.36
C PHE A 74 -1.00 17.76 5.35
N GLN A 75 0.00 18.41 5.97
CA GLN A 75 -0.24 19.49 6.92
C GLN A 75 -0.99 20.69 6.32
N TRP A 76 -0.82 20.96 5.02
CA TRP A 76 -1.54 22.05 4.35
C TRP A 76 -3.05 21.85 4.40
N ASP A 77 -3.54 20.61 4.33
CA ASP A 77 -4.96 20.30 4.42
C ASP A 77 -5.54 20.61 5.80
N SER A 78 -4.72 20.61 6.87
CA SER A 78 -5.18 20.96 8.22
C SER A 78 -5.62 22.43 8.34
N ILE A 79 -5.08 23.31 7.47
CA ILE A 79 -5.45 24.73 7.42
C ILE A 79 -6.80 24.91 6.71
N PHE A 80 -7.01 24.21 5.60
CA PHE A 80 -8.19 24.37 4.76
C PHE A 80 -9.37 23.48 5.16
N GLN A 81 -9.09 22.43 5.92
CA GLN A 81 -10.04 21.39 6.36
C GLN A 81 -10.95 20.87 5.23
N PRO A 82 -10.38 20.41 4.09
CA PRO A 82 -11.17 19.96 2.96
C PRO A 82 -12.04 18.75 3.31
N LYS A 83 -13.12 18.58 2.55
CA LYS A 83 -13.95 17.37 2.56
C LYS A 83 -14.01 16.77 1.17
N TYR A 84 -13.77 15.48 1.10
CA TYR A 84 -13.70 14.71 -0.13
C TYR A 84 -14.94 13.84 -0.25
N GLU A 85 -15.54 13.85 -1.44
CA GLU A 85 -16.66 13.01 -1.83
C GLU A 85 -16.27 12.16 -3.04
N ILE A 86 -16.66 10.89 -3.03
CA ILE A 86 -16.45 9.99 -4.16
C ILE A 86 -17.61 10.16 -5.13
N LEU A 87 -17.36 10.83 -6.26
CA LEU A 87 -18.38 11.01 -7.31
C LEU A 87 -18.54 9.76 -8.18
N LYS A 88 -17.44 9.02 -8.40
CA LYS A 88 -17.40 7.80 -9.21
C LYS A 88 -16.16 6.96 -8.86
N ILE A 89 -16.31 5.63 -8.89
CA ILE A 89 -15.22 4.64 -8.83
C ILE A 89 -15.26 3.83 -10.13
#